data_AF-A0A0U2UL08-F1
#
_entry.id   AF-A0A0U2UL08-F1
#
_cell.length_a   1.000
_cell.length_b   1.000
_cell.length_c   1.000
_cell.angle_alpha   90.00
_cell.angle_beta   90.00
_cell.angle_gamma   90.00
#
_symmetry.space_group_name_H-M   'P 1'
#
loop_
_entity.id
_entity.type
_entity.pdbx_description
1 polymer ?
#
loop_
_entity_poly.entity_id
_entity_poly.type
_entity_poly.pdbx_seq_one_letter_code
_entity_poly.pdbx_strand_id
1 'polypeptide(L)'
;MLTIEDYIAKRKKEDRLNEYNLNDRMENIKTCINYVFEYYNQYLDITQMDEQTVLNNERLEKYRNNISRYDSEIQEWLVDIYDEHNKKLDRSIINQLKKDELLLLYSSDSEFRS
;
A
#
# COMPACT_ATOMS: atom_id res chain seq x y z
N MET A 1 24.45 3.58 -2.22
CA MET A 1 23.77 2.28 -2.37
C MET A 1 24.68 1.43 -3.23
N LEU A 2 25.20 0.31 -2.72
CA LEU A 2 25.91 -0.65 -3.58
C LEU A 2 24.89 -1.18 -4.59
N THR A 3 25.31 -1.51 -5.81
CA THR A 3 24.43 -2.25 -6.72
C THR A 3 24.30 -3.69 -6.22
N ILE A 4 23.25 -4.40 -6.64
CA ILE A 4 23.04 -5.80 -6.27
C ILE A 4 24.24 -6.67 -6.68
N GLU A 5 24.85 -6.35 -7.82
CA GLU A 5 26.02 -7.03 -8.37
C GLU A 5 27.25 -6.80 -7.48
N ASP A 6 27.49 -5.56 -7.06
CA ASP A 6 28.61 -5.22 -6.17
C ASP A 6 28.44 -5.85 -4.78
N TYR A 7 27.21 -5.91 -4.27
CA TYR A 7 26.90 -6.54 -2.99
C TYR A 7 27.16 -8.05 -3.03
N ILE A 8 26.66 -8.73 -4.07
CA ILE A 8 26.88 -10.16 -4.27
C ILE A 8 28.38 -10.45 -4.43
N ALA A 9 29.12 -9.65 -5.22
CA ALA A 9 30.56 -9.81 -5.39
C ALA A 9 31.33 -9.67 -4.06
N LYS A 10 30.92 -8.72 -3.21
CA LYS A 10 31.47 -8.53 -1.87
C LYS A 10 31.21 -9.73 -0.97
N ARG A 11 29.95 -10.19 -0.85
CA ARG A 11 29.58 -11.33 0.00
C ARG A 11 30.23 -12.65 -0.45
N LYS A 12 30.31 -12.89 -1.77
CA LYS A 12 31.04 -14.05 -2.34
C LYS A 12 32.51 -14.07 -1.92
N LYS A 13 33.17 -12.91 -1.89
CA LYS A 13 34.57 -12.77 -1.48
C LYS A 13 34.76 -12.98 0.04
N GLU A 14 33.82 -12.47 0.84
CA GLU A 14 33.82 -12.63 2.30
C GLU A 14 33.59 -14.10 2.70
N ASP A 15 32.63 -14.77 2.09
CA ASP A 15 32.25 -16.15 2.40
C ASP A 15 33.10 -17.20 1.67
N ARG A 16 34.03 -16.76 0.80
CA ARG A 16 34.90 -17.61 -0.04
C ARG A 16 34.10 -18.68 -0.82
N LEU A 17 32.97 -18.28 -1.39
CA LEU A 17 32.09 -19.17 -2.12
C LEU A 17 32.79 -19.72 -3.38
N ASN A 18 32.79 -21.03 -3.56
CA ASN A 18 33.30 -21.68 -4.78
C ASN A 18 32.14 -22.14 -5.67
N GLU A 19 31.65 -21.25 -6.51
CA GLU A 19 30.52 -21.48 -7.45
C GLU A 19 30.78 -22.59 -8.47
N TYR A 20 32.04 -22.94 -8.68
CA TYR A 20 32.47 -23.95 -9.66
C TYR A 20 32.52 -25.36 -9.07
N ASN A 21 32.26 -25.53 -7.78
CA ASN A 21 32.17 -26.87 -7.17
C ASN A 21 30.82 -27.53 -7.52
N LEU A 22 30.87 -28.55 -8.37
CA LEU A 22 29.69 -29.31 -8.80
C LEU A 22 29.04 -30.12 -7.68
N ASN A 23 29.82 -30.52 -6.65
CA ASN A 23 29.30 -31.27 -5.51
C ASN A 23 28.44 -30.40 -4.59
N ASP A 24 28.73 -29.10 -4.53
CA ASP A 24 28.05 -28.14 -3.66
C ASP A 24 27.05 -27.26 -4.43
N ARG A 25 26.71 -27.63 -5.68
CA ARG A 25 25.86 -26.83 -6.58
C ARG A 25 24.56 -26.36 -5.92
N MET A 26 23.89 -27.25 -5.19
CA MET A 26 22.59 -26.94 -4.57
C MET A 26 22.75 -25.92 -3.42
N GLU A 27 23.80 -26.05 -2.63
CA GLU A 27 24.11 -25.12 -1.54
C GLU A 27 24.61 -23.77 -2.08
N ASN A 28 25.42 -23.79 -3.14
CA ASN A 28 25.88 -22.58 -3.83
C ASN A 28 24.72 -21.77 -4.40
N ILE A 29 23.72 -22.43 -5.01
CA ILE A 29 22.51 -21.76 -5.52
C ILE A 29 21.72 -21.13 -4.38
N LYS A 30 21.50 -21.88 -3.29
CA LYS A 30 20.79 -21.39 -2.12
C LYS A 30 21.48 -20.17 -1.51
N THR A 31 22.81 -20.22 -1.40
CA THR A 31 23.62 -19.11 -0.89
C THR A 31 23.56 -17.87 -1.78
N CYS A 32 23.62 -18.03 -3.11
CA CYS A 32 23.43 -16.93 -4.05
C CYS A 32 22.03 -16.29 -3.93
N ILE A 33 20.98 -17.11 -3.77
CA ILE A 33 19.61 -16.62 -3.54
C ILE A 33 19.52 -15.84 -2.23
N ASN A 34 20.17 -16.33 -1.16
CA ASN A 34 20.21 -15.63 0.11
C ASN A 34 20.88 -14.25 0.00
N TYR A 35 21.97 -14.11 -0.76
CA TYR A 35 22.59 -12.79 -0.97
C TYR A 35 21.66 -11.79 -1.67
N VAL A 36 20.83 -12.26 -2.60
CA VAL A 36 19.81 -11.44 -3.25
C VAL A 36 18.76 -10.99 -2.22
N PHE A 37 18.24 -11.91 -1.42
CA PHE A 37 17.29 -11.57 -0.36
C PHE A 37 17.89 -10.63 0.70
N GLU A 38 19.14 -10.86 1.13
CA GLU A 38 19.85 -9.99 2.07
C GLU A 38 20.01 -8.58 1.50
N TYR A 39 20.40 -8.45 0.23
CA TYR A 39 20.50 -7.16 -0.45
C TYR A 39 19.15 -6.44 -0.44
N TYR A 40 18.08 -7.12 -0.84
CA TYR A 40 16.76 -6.54 -0.83
C TYR A 40 16.32 -6.19 0.59
N ASN A 41 16.43 -7.07 1.57
CA ASN A 41 16.06 -6.76 2.96
C ASN A 41 16.87 -5.61 3.57
N GLN A 42 18.17 -5.48 3.23
CA GLN A 42 19.05 -4.47 3.80
C GLN A 42 18.89 -3.09 3.14
N TYR A 43 18.50 -3.05 1.86
CA TYR A 43 18.43 -1.80 1.08
C TYR A 43 17.01 -1.41 0.64
N LEU A 44 16.09 -2.36 0.62
CA LEU A 44 14.65 -2.23 0.38
C LEU A 44 13.96 -2.78 1.62
N ASP A 45 13.72 -1.91 2.60
CA ASP A 45 13.11 -2.26 3.88
C ASP A 45 11.67 -2.77 3.65
N ILE A 46 11.54 -4.06 3.34
CA ILE A 46 10.27 -4.74 3.04
C ILE A 46 9.32 -4.60 4.24
N THR A 47 9.89 -4.54 5.45
CA THR A 47 9.19 -4.25 6.70
C THR A 47 8.40 -2.94 6.66
N GLN A 48 8.97 -1.86 6.11
CA GLN A 48 8.26 -0.58 6.00
C GLN A 48 7.12 -0.63 4.99
N MET A 49 7.29 -1.37 3.88
CA MET A 49 6.23 -1.56 2.88
C MET A 49 5.08 -2.41 3.42
N ASP A 50 5.39 -3.48 4.15
CA ASP A 50 4.40 -4.34 4.78
C ASP A 50 3.67 -3.62 5.93
N GLU A 51 4.38 -2.88 6.77
CA GLU A 51 3.78 -2.05 7.82
C GLU A 51 2.87 -0.96 7.24
N GLN A 52 3.30 -0.28 6.17
CA GLN A 52 2.49 0.72 5.49
C GLN A 52 1.20 0.12 4.90
N THR A 53 1.28 -1.12 4.40
CA THR A 53 0.14 -1.86 3.85
C THR A 53 -0.82 -2.29 4.96
N VAL A 54 -0.32 -2.80 6.08
CA VAL A 54 -1.13 -3.16 7.25
C VAL A 54 -1.83 -1.95 7.86
N LEU A 55 -1.10 -0.85 8.05
CA LEU A 55 -1.67 0.40 8.56
C LEU A 55 -2.72 0.98 7.62
N ASN A 56 -2.53 0.87 6.30
CA ASN A 56 -3.53 1.30 5.33
C ASN A 56 -4.79 0.43 5.42
N ASN A 57 -4.64 -0.89 5.46
CA ASN A 57 -5.75 -1.82 5.60
C ASN A 57 -6.55 -1.59 6.90
N GLU A 58 -5.87 -1.42 8.04
CA GLU A 58 -6.55 -1.06 9.29
C GLU A 58 -7.31 0.26 9.19
N ARG A 59 -6.75 1.25 8.50
CA ARG A 59 -7.36 2.56 8.31
C ARG A 59 -8.63 2.46 7.45
N LEU A 60 -8.61 1.66 6.39
CA LEU A 60 -9.77 1.41 5.53
C LEU A 60 -10.85 0.64 6.28
N GLU A 61 -10.49 -0.40 7.03
CA GLU A 61 -11.44 -1.17 7.85
C GLU A 61 -12.11 -0.32 8.94
N LYS A 62 -11.33 0.55 9.61
CA LYS A 62 -11.90 1.53 10.54
C LYS A 62 -12.90 2.46 9.85
N TYR A 63 -12.63 2.88 8.61
CA TYR A 63 -13.56 3.71 7.86
C TYR A 63 -14.82 2.94 7.44
N ARG A 64 -14.68 1.72 6.91
CA ARG A 64 -15.79 0.81 6.55
C ARG A 64 -16.75 0.60 7.73
N ASN A 65 -16.21 0.34 8.92
CA ASN A 65 -17.02 0.19 10.13
C ASN A 65 -17.81 1.46 10.51
N ASN A 66 -17.24 2.66 10.28
CA ASN A 66 -17.94 3.93 10.55
C ASN A 66 -19.12 4.19 9.59
N ILE A 67 -19.06 3.63 8.38
CA ILE A 67 -20.07 3.80 7.33
C ILE A 67 -20.98 2.58 7.18
N SER A 68 -20.94 1.66 8.15
CA SER A 68 -21.71 0.39 8.21
C SER A 68 -23.23 0.55 8.07
N ARG A 69 -23.74 1.77 8.23
CA ARG A 69 -25.16 2.11 8.08
C ARG A 69 -25.65 2.20 6.64
N TYR A 70 -24.74 2.32 5.66
CA TYR A 70 -25.10 2.41 4.25
C TYR A 70 -25.10 1.02 3.61
N ASP A 71 -25.69 0.90 2.42
CA ASP A 71 -25.63 -0.34 1.65
C ASP A 71 -24.20 -0.70 1.24
N SER A 72 -23.95 -2.00 1.05
CA SER A 72 -22.62 -2.54 0.73
C SER A 72 -21.97 -1.86 -0.48
N GLU A 73 -22.75 -1.56 -1.52
CA GLU A 73 -22.28 -0.89 -2.73
C GLU A 73 -21.79 0.55 -2.44
N ILE A 74 -22.52 1.28 -1.60
CA ILE A 74 -22.14 2.65 -1.20
C ILE A 74 -20.91 2.59 -0.28
N GLN A 75 -20.82 1.58 0.60
CA GLN A 75 -19.66 1.41 1.46
C GLN A 75 -18.39 1.17 0.67
N GLU A 76 -18.43 0.27 -0.32
CA GLU A 76 -17.29 0.01 -1.21
C GLU A 76 -16.88 1.28 -1.95
N TRP A 77 -17.83 1.95 -2.60
CA TRP A 77 -17.56 3.19 -3.31
C TRP A 77 -16.93 4.28 -2.43
N LEU A 78 -17.41 4.45 -1.19
CA LEU A 78 -16.84 5.41 -0.25
C LEU A 78 -15.43 5.01 0.22
N VAL A 79 -15.19 3.72 0.45
CA VAL A 79 -13.89 3.19 0.87
C VAL A 79 -12.87 3.37 -0.25
N ASP A 80 -13.24 3.10 -1.50
CA ASP A 80 -12.36 3.26 -2.66
C ASP A 80 -11.92 4.72 -2.83
N ILE A 81 -12.88 5.66 -2.76
CA ILE A 81 -12.57 7.10 -2.79
C ILE A 81 -11.68 7.51 -1.61
N TYR A 82 -11.87 6.91 -0.44
CA TYR A 82 -11.03 7.19 0.72
C TYR A 82 -9.62 6.61 0.57
N ASP A 83 -9.46 5.46 -0.07
CA ASP A 83 -8.15 4.88 -0.37
C ASP A 83 -7.37 5.73 -1.38
N GLU A 84 -8.03 6.10 -2.50
CA GLU A 84 -7.40 6.86 -3.59
C GLU A 84 -7.09 8.31 -3.22
N HIS A 85 -8.03 8.99 -2.55
CA HIS A 85 -7.94 10.44 -2.34
C HIS A 85 -7.72 10.84 -0.88
N ASN A 86 -7.76 9.88 0.06
CA ASN A 86 -7.68 10.14 1.50
C ASN A 86 -8.73 11.18 1.98
N LYS A 87 -9.90 11.22 1.31
CA LYS A 87 -11.02 12.10 1.63
C LYS A 87 -12.24 11.27 2.02
N LYS A 88 -12.82 11.61 3.17
CA LYS A 88 -14.07 11.01 3.67
C LYS A 88 -15.25 11.70 3.01
N LEU A 89 -15.70 11.16 1.87
CA LEU A 89 -16.72 11.80 1.04
C LEU A 89 -18.08 11.90 1.75
N ASP A 90 -18.43 10.91 2.57
CA ASP A 90 -19.62 10.93 3.42
C ASP A 90 -19.71 12.22 4.26
N ARG A 91 -18.60 12.61 4.89
CA ARG A 91 -18.54 13.83 5.72
C ARG A 91 -18.62 15.09 4.88
N SER A 92 -17.96 15.09 3.73
CA SER A 92 -17.98 16.22 2.80
C SER A 92 -19.40 16.49 2.31
N ILE A 93 -20.13 15.44 1.89
CA ILE A 93 -21.53 15.54 1.46
C ILE A 93 -22.39 16.07 2.60
N ILE A 94 -22.33 15.46 3.79
CA ILE A 94 -23.12 15.91 4.96
C ILE A 94 -22.83 17.38 5.30
N ASN A 95 -21.57 17.81 5.22
CA ASN A 95 -21.21 19.19 5.50
C ASN A 95 -21.76 20.16 4.45
N GLN A 96 -21.85 19.76 3.18
CA GLN A 96 -22.49 20.59 2.14
C GLN A 96 -24.01 20.63 2.32
N LEU A 97 -24.65 19.49 2.60
CA LEU A 97 -26.08 19.42 2.91
C LEU A 97 -26.46 20.32 4.10
N LYS A 98 -25.56 20.48 5.09
CA LYS A 98 -25.78 21.37 6.24
C LYS A 98 -25.60 22.85 5.95
N LYS A 99 -24.83 23.21 4.92
CA LYS A 99 -24.60 24.61 4.55
C LYS A 99 -25.77 25.20 3.78
N ASP A 100 -26.45 24.35 3.02
CA ASP A 100 -27.57 24.75 2.19
C ASP A 100 -28.83 23.97 2.61
N GLU A 101 -29.63 24.59 3.48
CA GLU A 101 -30.89 24.02 3.97
C GLU A 101 -31.93 23.84 2.85
N LEU A 102 -31.80 24.59 1.75
CA LEU A 102 -32.72 24.56 0.61
C LEU A 102 -32.31 23.57 -0.47
N LEU A 103 -31.12 22.97 -0.36
CA LEU A 103 -30.59 22.03 -1.35
C LEU A 103 -31.54 20.86 -1.67
N LEU A 104 -32.31 20.39 -0.68
CA LEU A 104 -33.31 19.34 -0.85
C LEU A 104 -34.56 19.79 -1.60
N LEU A 105 -34.75 21.10 -1.78
CA LEU A 105 -35.85 21.72 -2.49
C LEU A 105 -35.46 22.14 -3.92
N TYR A 106 -34.18 22.07 -4.27
CA TYR A 106 -33.71 22.39 -5.61
C TYR A 106 -34.22 21.36 -6.61
N SER A 107 -34.69 21.87 -7.74
CA SER A 107 -35.34 21.07 -8.78
C SER A 107 -34.77 21.35 -10.17
N SER A 108 -33.96 22.40 -10.31
CA SER A 108 -33.34 22.82 -11.56
C SER A 108 -31.82 22.88 -11.47
N ASP A 109 -31.14 22.52 -12.56
CA ASP A 109 -29.67 22.57 -12.68
C ASP A 109 -29.08 23.96 -12.37
N SER A 110 -29.83 25.04 -12.62
CA SER A 110 -29.42 26.41 -12.30
C SER A 110 -29.26 26.64 -10.80
N GLU A 111 -30.09 26.02 -9.98
CA GLU A 111 -30.06 26.18 -8.52
C GLU A 111 -28.82 25.51 -7.90
N PHE A 112 -28.33 24.42 -8.49
CA PHE A 112 -27.13 23.72 -8.05
C PHE A 112 -25.81 24.36 -8.50
N ARG A 113 -25.85 25.31 -9.45
CA ARG A 113 -24.66 25.93 -10.07
C ARG A 113 -24.44 27.40 -9.70
N SER A 114 -25.30 27.95 -8.84
CA SER A 114 -25.25 29.33 -8.34
C SER A 114 -24.34 29.46 -7.12
#